data_AF-A0A3C0S8N2-F1
#
_entry.id   AF-A0A3C0S8N2-F1
#
_cell.length_a   1.000
_cell.length_b   1.000
_cell.length_c   1.000
_cell.angle_alpha   90.00
_cell.angle_beta   90.00
_cell.angle_gamma   90.00
#
_symmetry.space_group_name_H-M   'P 1'
#
loop_
_entity.id
_entity.type
_entity.pdbx_description
1 polymer ?
#
loop_
_entity_poly.entity_id
_entity_poly.type
_entity_poly.pdbx_seq_one_letter_code
_entity_poly.pdbx_strand_id
1 'polypeptide(L)'
;MKITAVSGWAIPIDWFAEQVNKYFKNSEIRVIYPNDPFDENEAKQKLNQEPADLYLGYSLGSLWMFKYRAFIPKTSIKAVLAPILAFTREQDMGGKTTDTQLKHLIKILKRSEDNTPLVDFYTNCKIPFPKELLSNLPNRSTLIKGLEFLESVKECGKSVLDFKVVIGSKDIFLDANKLKKLIPQTIIVPDAGHAPDRLLAQLANAIISK
;
A
#
# COMPACT_ATOMS: atom_id res chain seq x y z
N MET A 1 -16.72 -5.58 -12.59
CA MET A 1 -15.74 -4.47 -12.52
C MET A 1 -14.36 -5.05 -12.71
N LYS A 2 -13.49 -4.39 -13.48
CA LYS A 2 -12.06 -4.72 -13.56
C LYS A 2 -11.30 -3.92 -12.51
N ILE A 3 -10.49 -4.59 -11.70
CA ILE A 3 -9.72 -3.99 -10.61
C ILE A 3 -8.25 -4.33 -10.78
N THR A 4 -7.43 -3.29 -10.85
CA THR A 4 -5.97 -3.40 -10.73
C THR A 4 -5.57 -2.96 -9.32
N ALA A 5 -5.12 -3.90 -8.49
CA ALA A 5 -4.67 -3.61 -7.13
C ALA A 5 -3.14 -3.66 -7.03
N VAL A 6 -2.53 -2.69 -6.36
CA VAL A 6 -1.08 -2.63 -6.09
C VAL A 6 -0.84 -2.99 -4.63
N SER A 7 -0.11 -4.08 -4.43
CA SER A 7 0.15 -4.67 -3.12
C SER A 7 1.08 -3.81 -2.26
N GLY A 8 0.98 -4.01 -0.94
CA GLY A 8 1.86 -3.40 0.05
C GLY A 8 3.22 -4.11 0.14
N TRP A 9 4.15 -3.50 0.87
CA TRP A 9 5.46 -4.10 1.12
C TRP A 9 5.32 -5.42 1.89
N ALA A 10 6.01 -6.46 1.41
CA ALA A 10 5.96 -7.79 1.98
C ALA A 10 4.52 -8.33 2.10
N ILE A 11 3.66 -8.09 1.10
CA ILE A 11 2.32 -8.67 1.03
C ILE A 11 2.21 -9.52 -0.25
N PRO A 12 2.00 -10.85 -0.14
CA PRO A 12 1.78 -11.73 -1.28
C PRO A 12 0.57 -11.29 -2.09
N ILE A 13 0.70 -11.35 -3.41
CA ILE A 13 -0.34 -10.86 -4.33
C ILE A 13 -1.63 -11.69 -4.22
N ASP A 14 -1.53 -13.00 -4.03
CA ASP A 14 -2.68 -13.89 -3.95
C ASP A 14 -3.52 -13.62 -2.70
N TRP A 15 -2.85 -13.46 -1.56
CA TRP A 15 -3.52 -13.11 -0.31
C TRP A 15 -4.23 -11.75 -0.41
N PHE A 16 -3.59 -10.77 -1.04
CA PHE A 16 -4.22 -9.46 -1.22
C PHE A 16 -5.39 -9.53 -2.21
N ALA A 17 -5.28 -10.35 -3.27
CA ALA A 17 -6.38 -10.63 -4.18
C ALA A 17 -7.59 -11.21 -3.43
N GLU A 18 -7.37 -12.17 -2.54
CA GLU A 18 -8.42 -12.73 -1.68
C GLU A 18 -9.07 -11.67 -0.80
N GLN A 19 -8.28 -10.75 -0.20
CA GLN A 19 -8.85 -9.68 0.61
C GLN A 19 -9.75 -8.76 -0.22
N VAL A 20 -9.30 -8.36 -1.42
CA VAL A 20 -10.09 -7.53 -2.33
C VAL A 20 -11.37 -8.25 -2.77
N ASN A 21 -11.28 -9.54 -3.11
CA ASN A 21 -12.40 -10.35 -3.60
C ASN A 21 -13.53 -10.53 -2.57
N LYS A 22 -13.22 -10.51 -1.26
CA LYS A 22 -14.24 -10.56 -0.19
C LYS A 22 -15.28 -9.43 -0.31
N TYR A 23 -14.86 -8.26 -0.76
CA TYR A 23 -15.67 -7.04 -0.79
C TYR A 23 -16.10 -6.63 -2.21
N PHE A 24 -15.28 -6.91 -3.21
CA PHE A 24 -15.58 -6.65 -4.63
C PHE A 24 -15.94 -7.94 -5.35
N LYS A 25 -17.01 -8.60 -4.90
CA LYS A 25 -17.47 -9.89 -5.46
C LYS A 25 -17.72 -9.78 -6.97
N ASN A 26 -17.44 -10.86 -7.70
CA ASN A 26 -17.62 -10.97 -9.16
C ASN A 26 -16.78 -9.95 -9.98
N SER A 27 -15.74 -9.37 -9.38
CA SER A 27 -14.80 -8.50 -10.08
C SER A 27 -13.64 -9.30 -10.67
N GLU A 28 -13.13 -8.85 -11.80
CA GLU A 28 -11.87 -9.35 -12.37
C GLU A 28 -10.73 -8.62 -11.65
N ILE A 29 -9.99 -9.33 -10.80
CA ILE A 29 -8.96 -8.74 -9.94
C ILE A 29 -7.59 -9.15 -10.44
N ARG A 30 -6.79 -8.16 -10.84
CA ARG A 30 -5.36 -8.29 -11.12
C ARG A 30 -4.58 -7.61 -10.01
N VAL A 31 -3.73 -8.37 -9.32
CA VAL A 31 -2.86 -7.81 -8.28
C VAL A 31 -1.43 -7.69 -8.79
N ILE A 32 -0.83 -6.55 -8.52
CA ILE A 32 0.49 -6.17 -8.95
C ILE A 32 1.37 -5.97 -7.72
N TYR A 33 2.59 -6.50 -7.77
CA TYR A 33 3.64 -6.15 -6.84
C TYR A 33 4.68 -5.25 -7.54
N PRO A 34 5.07 -4.08 -6.96
CA PRO A 34 6.20 -3.28 -7.46
C PRO A 34 7.53 -4.01 -7.21
N ASN A 35 8.14 -4.58 -8.25
CA ASN A 35 9.36 -5.38 -8.14
C ASN A 35 10.59 -4.49 -7.95
N ASP A 36 10.65 -3.42 -8.74
CA ASP A 36 11.50 -2.26 -8.54
C ASP A 36 10.60 -1.01 -8.46
N PRO A 37 10.26 -0.54 -7.25
CA PRO A 37 9.36 0.59 -7.10
C PRO A 37 9.92 1.92 -7.63
N PHE A 38 11.21 1.98 -8.00
CA PHE A 38 11.81 3.15 -8.65
C PHE A 38 11.74 3.09 -10.18
N ASP A 39 11.48 1.92 -10.77
CA ASP A 39 11.47 1.75 -12.22
C ASP A 39 10.16 2.30 -12.83
N GLU A 40 10.30 3.44 -13.51
CA GLU A 40 9.20 4.08 -14.22
C GLU A 40 8.69 3.25 -15.40
N ASN A 41 9.55 2.49 -16.09
CA ASN A 41 9.14 1.62 -17.19
C ASN A 41 8.32 0.45 -16.67
N GLU A 42 8.73 -0.16 -15.55
CA GLU A 42 7.92 -1.16 -14.85
C GLU A 42 6.55 -0.57 -14.52
N ALA A 43 6.50 0.62 -13.93
CA ALA A 43 5.25 1.26 -13.56
C ALA A 43 4.35 1.51 -14.76
N LYS A 44 4.90 2.08 -15.83
CA LYS A 44 4.18 2.34 -17.07
C LYS A 44 3.64 1.05 -17.68
N GLN A 45 4.44 -0.01 -17.75
CA GLN A 45 4.01 -1.29 -18.29
C GLN A 45 2.87 -1.87 -17.43
N LYS A 46 3.09 -1.98 -16.12
CA LYS A 46 2.15 -2.66 -15.21
C LYS A 46 0.81 -1.94 -15.07
N LEU A 47 0.80 -0.60 -15.01
CA LEU A 47 -0.42 0.20 -14.89
C LEU A 47 -1.20 0.32 -16.20
N ASN A 48 -0.53 0.29 -17.36
CA ASN A 48 -1.19 0.41 -18.67
C ASN A 48 -1.51 -0.94 -19.34
N GLN A 49 -0.95 -2.06 -18.87
CA GLN A 49 -1.12 -3.37 -19.51
C GLN A 49 -2.58 -3.74 -19.71
N GLU A 50 -3.40 -3.55 -18.67
CA GLU A 50 -4.83 -3.82 -18.69
C GLU A 50 -5.55 -2.65 -18.01
N PRO A 51 -6.22 -1.78 -18.78
CA PRO A 51 -7.05 -0.72 -18.22
C PRO A 51 -8.12 -1.31 -17.28
N ALA A 52 -8.20 -0.76 -16.07
CA ALA A 52 -9.16 -1.17 -15.06
C ALA A 52 -10.15 -0.05 -14.73
N ASP A 53 -11.34 -0.42 -14.27
CA ASP A 53 -12.34 0.53 -13.76
C ASP A 53 -11.87 1.17 -12.45
N LEU A 54 -11.19 0.36 -11.61
CA LEU A 54 -10.66 0.74 -10.32
C LEU A 54 -9.17 0.39 -10.21
N TYR A 55 -8.36 1.39 -9.86
CA TYR A 55 -6.99 1.20 -9.40
C TYR A 55 -6.94 1.37 -7.89
N LEU A 56 -6.40 0.38 -7.18
CA LEU A 56 -6.39 0.30 -5.73
C LEU A 56 -4.97 0.14 -5.19
N GLY A 57 -4.44 1.10 -4.44
CA GLY A 57 -3.12 0.99 -3.81
C GLY A 57 -3.21 0.73 -2.32
N TYR A 58 -2.44 -0.22 -1.79
CA TYR A 58 -2.37 -0.49 -0.35
C TYR A 58 -0.98 -0.25 0.21
N SER A 59 -0.87 0.55 1.29
CA SER A 59 0.40 0.80 2.00
C SER A 59 1.49 1.27 1.02
N LEU A 60 2.63 0.59 0.85
CA LEU A 60 3.63 0.91 -0.19
C LEU A 60 3.01 1.13 -1.58
N GLY A 61 2.05 0.29 -1.98
CA GLY A 61 1.36 0.39 -3.26
C GLY A 61 0.60 1.71 -3.43
N SER A 62 0.17 2.35 -2.34
CA SER A 62 -0.44 3.69 -2.38
C SER A 62 0.56 4.78 -2.76
N LEU A 63 1.75 4.80 -2.14
CA LEU A 63 2.81 5.76 -2.45
C LEU A 63 3.30 5.57 -3.88
N TRP A 64 3.45 4.32 -4.30
CA TRP A 64 3.81 3.98 -5.67
C TRP A 64 2.78 4.49 -6.68
N MET A 65 1.48 4.32 -6.40
CA MET A 65 0.41 4.86 -7.24
C MET A 65 0.35 6.38 -7.25
N PHE A 66 0.68 7.06 -6.14
CA PHE A 66 0.81 8.51 -6.13
C PHE A 66 1.94 8.98 -7.04
N LYS A 67 3.12 8.38 -6.90
CA LYS A 67 4.32 8.69 -7.71
C LYS A 67 4.07 8.51 -9.21
N TYR A 68 3.41 7.41 -9.59
CA TYR A 68 3.16 7.06 -11.00
C TYR A 68 1.72 7.34 -11.46
N ARG A 69 1.04 8.26 -10.77
CA ARG A 69 -0.36 8.65 -11.07
C ARG A 69 -0.60 8.94 -12.55
N ALA A 70 0.37 9.54 -13.24
CA ALA A 70 0.25 9.93 -14.64
C ALA A 70 -0.03 8.76 -15.59
N PHE A 71 0.31 7.53 -15.20
CA PHE A 71 0.05 6.32 -15.99
C PHE A 71 -1.31 5.69 -15.70
N ILE A 72 -2.07 6.20 -14.72
CA ILE A 72 -3.42 5.71 -14.45
C ILE A 72 -4.41 6.48 -15.32
N PRO A 73 -5.29 5.80 -16.09
CA PRO A 73 -6.28 6.46 -16.92
C PRO A 73 -7.14 7.46 -16.12
N LYS A 74 -7.43 8.62 -16.71
CA LYS A 74 -8.21 9.68 -16.05
C LYS A 74 -9.65 9.25 -15.75
N THR A 75 -10.20 8.36 -16.58
CA THR A 75 -11.56 7.81 -16.47
C THR A 75 -11.71 6.78 -15.36
N SER A 76 -10.60 6.19 -14.90
CA SER A 76 -10.62 5.17 -13.85
C SER A 76 -10.76 5.78 -12.46
N ILE A 77 -11.47 5.05 -11.59
CA ILE A 77 -11.50 5.35 -10.15
C ILE A 77 -10.14 5.04 -9.57
N LYS A 78 -9.59 5.96 -8.76
CA LYS A 78 -8.35 5.76 -8.03
C LYS A 78 -8.65 5.73 -6.55
N ALA A 79 -8.22 4.68 -5.86
CA ALA A 79 -8.41 4.53 -4.44
C ALA A 79 -7.13 4.05 -3.77
N VAL A 80 -6.94 4.45 -2.52
CA VAL A 80 -5.82 4.00 -1.69
C VAL A 80 -6.27 3.69 -0.27
N LEU A 81 -5.68 2.64 0.29
CA LEU A 81 -5.89 2.14 1.64
C LEU A 81 -4.59 2.27 2.43
N ALA A 82 -4.68 2.75 3.67
CA ALA A 82 -3.51 3.03 4.51
C ALA A 82 -2.45 3.84 3.73
N PRO A 83 -2.83 5.06 3.25
CA PRO A 83 -2.03 5.83 2.31
C PRO A 83 -0.73 6.34 2.92
N ILE A 84 0.36 6.18 2.19
CA ILE A 84 1.67 6.72 2.58
C ILE A 84 1.95 7.96 1.72
N LEU A 85 2.10 9.12 2.35
CA LEU A 85 2.62 10.33 1.70
C LEU A 85 4.14 10.43 1.85
N ALA A 86 4.64 10.16 3.06
CA ALA A 86 6.03 9.83 3.35
C ALA A 86 6.02 8.90 4.57
N PHE A 87 6.86 7.86 4.57
CA PHE A 87 6.77 6.82 5.61
C PHE A 87 7.47 7.20 6.91
N THR A 88 8.55 7.99 6.82
CA THR A 88 9.35 8.36 7.98
C THR A 88 8.74 9.54 8.72
N ARG A 89 8.75 9.46 10.04
CA ARG A 89 8.23 10.49 10.95
C ARG A 89 8.93 11.83 10.75
N GLU A 90 10.21 11.80 10.42
CA GLU A 90 11.06 12.97 10.19
C GLU A 90 10.60 13.82 9.00
N GLN A 91 9.81 13.27 8.08
CA GLN A 91 9.23 14.02 6.96
C GLN A 91 7.96 14.79 7.35
N ASP A 92 7.39 14.56 8.54
CA ASP A 92 6.18 15.22 9.06
C ASP A 92 4.95 15.16 8.13
N MET A 93 4.78 14.04 7.42
CA MET A 93 3.66 13.82 6.47
C MET A 93 2.71 12.70 6.89
N GLY A 94 2.71 12.36 8.19
CA GLY A 94 1.83 11.35 8.77
C GLY A 94 2.47 9.98 8.97
N GLY A 95 3.70 9.74 8.52
CA GLY A 95 4.48 8.56 8.90
C GLY A 95 4.85 8.53 10.38
N LYS A 96 4.84 7.35 11.00
CA LYS A 96 5.20 7.14 12.43
C LYS A 96 6.51 6.41 12.63
N THR A 97 6.96 5.66 11.62
CA THR A 97 8.23 4.92 11.65
C THR A 97 9.39 5.91 11.61
N THR A 98 10.43 5.72 12.43
CA THR A 98 11.62 6.58 12.34
C THR A 98 12.52 6.12 11.20
N ASP A 99 13.25 7.06 10.61
CA ASP A 99 14.33 6.76 9.66
C ASP A 99 15.32 5.71 10.21
N THR A 100 15.67 5.80 11.50
CA THR A 100 16.55 4.83 12.17
C THR A 100 15.96 3.42 12.22
N GLN A 101 14.67 3.28 12.55
CA GLN A 101 13.98 1.98 12.58
C GLN A 101 13.97 1.35 11.18
N LEU A 102 13.68 2.15 10.15
CA LEU A 102 13.64 1.68 8.77
C LEU A 102 15.02 1.24 8.28
N LYS A 103 16.07 2.06 8.49
CA LYS A 103 17.45 1.71 8.15
C LYS A 103 17.94 0.47 8.88
N HIS A 104 17.53 0.28 10.13
CA HIS A 104 17.84 -0.92 10.88
C HIS A 104 17.22 -2.17 10.24
N LEU A 105 15.94 -2.11 9.86
CA LEU A 105 15.27 -3.20 9.16
C LEU A 105 15.95 -3.53 7.81
N ILE A 106 16.27 -2.52 7.01
CA ILE A 106 17.02 -2.68 5.75
C ILE A 106 18.36 -3.38 6.01
N LYS A 107 19.11 -2.93 7.03
CA LYS A 107 20.41 -3.49 7.39
C LYS A 107 20.31 -4.95 7.82
N ILE A 108 19.29 -5.32 8.60
CA ILE A 108 19.06 -6.71 9.00
C ILE A 108 18.70 -7.56 7.78
N LEU A 109 17.79 -7.10 6.93
CA LEU A 109 17.39 -7.85 5.72
C LEU A 109 18.56 -8.06 4.76
N LYS A 110 19.48 -7.09 4.64
CA LYS A 110 20.70 -7.23 3.83
C LYS A 110 21.69 -8.27 4.38
N ARG A 111 21.66 -8.54 5.69
CA ARG A 111 22.64 -9.40 6.39
C ARG A 111 22.12 -10.80 6.66
N SER A 112 20.82 -10.95 6.92
CA SER A 112 20.23 -12.25 7.18
C SER A 112 19.98 -12.99 5.87
N GLU A 113 20.15 -14.31 5.88
CA GLU A 113 19.63 -15.20 4.84
C GLU A 113 18.27 -15.79 5.24
N ASP A 114 17.91 -15.71 6.51
CA ASP A 114 16.65 -16.24 7.08
C ASP A 114 15.47 -15.25 6.98
N ASN A 115 14.26 -15.79 7.19
CA ASN A 115 13.01 -15.01 7.15
C ASN A 115 12.62 -14.41 8.51
N THR A 116 13.44 -14.56 9.54
CA THR A 116 13.14 -14.08 10.91
C THR A 116 12.75 -12.59 10.94
N PRO A 117 13.45 -11.67 10.24
CA PRO A 117 13.09 -10.25 10.24
C PRO A 117 11.70 -9.97 9.64
N LEU A 118 11.25 -10.81 8.70
CA LEU A 118 9.91 -10.68 8.10
C LEU A 118 8.85 -11.20 9.07
N VAL A 119 9.10 -12.33 9.74
CA VAL A 119 8.21 -12.88 10.78
C VAL A 119 8.01 -11.89 11.94
N ASP A 120 9.10 -11.28 12.40
CA ASP A 120 9.07 -10.26 13.45
C ASP A 120 8.27 -9.03 13.00
N PHE A 121 8.43 -8.61 11.75
CA PHE A 121 7.63 -7.53 11.17
C PHE A 121 6.13 -7.87 11.21
N TYR A 122 5.69 -9.01 10.70
CA TYR A 122 4.27 -9.37 10.69
C TYR A 122 3.66 -9.44 12.08
N THR A 123 4.40 -10.03 13.03
CA THR A 123 3.97 -10.17 14.43
C THR A 123 3.71 -8.80 15.05
N ASN A 124 4.64 -7.85 14.83
CA ASN A 124 4.51 -6.48 15.32
C ASN A 124 3.37 -5.71 14.63
N CYS A 125 3.06 -6.04 13.38
CA CYS A 125 2.00 -5.37 12.61
C CYS A 125 0.57 -5.77 12.99
N LYS A 126 0.39 -6.83 13.80
CA LYS A 126 -0.91 -7.47 14.05
C LYS A 126 -1.67 -7.81 12.76
N ILE A 127 -0.94 -8.03 11.67
CA ILE A 127 -1.51 -8.53 10.43
C ILE A 127 -1.61 -10.05 10.63
N PRO A 128 -2.82 -10.64 10.57
CA PRO A 128 -2.94 -12.09 10.60
C PRO A 128 -2.29 -12.63 9.31
N PHE A 129 -1.01 -12.98 9.40
CA PHE A 129 -0.21 -13.44 8.28
C PHE A 129 0.11 -14.92 8.47
N PRO A 130 -0.53 -15.81 7.69
CA PRO A 130 -0.18 -17.23 7.66
C PRO A 130 1.30 -17.39 7.30
N LYS A 131 2.07 -18.12 8.13
CA LYS A 131 3.50 -18.37 7.87
C LYS A 131 3.72 -19.08 6.53
N GLU A 132 2.71 -19.84 6.10
CA GLU A 132 2.67 -20.58 4.85
C GLU A 132 2.74 -19.65 3.62
N LEU A 133 2.39 -18.37 3.77
CA LEU A 133 2.44 -17.39 2.69
C LEU A 133 3.78 -16.66 2.57
N LEU A 134 4.73 -16.92 3.48
CA LEU A 134 6.10 -16.38 3.40
C LEU A 134 6.82 -16.86 2.14
N SER A 135 6.52 -18.07 1.66
CA SER A 135 7.12 -18.62 0.43
C SER A 135 6.71 -17.86 -0.84
N ASN A 136 5.58 -17.13 -0.77
CA ASN A 136 5.00 -16.41 -1.90
C ASN A 136 5.37 -14.92 -1.87
N LEU A 137 6.31 -14.54 -1.01
CA LEU A 137 6.83 -13.19 -0.97
C LEU A 137 7.77 -12.92 -2.15
N PRO A 138 7.88 -11.67 -2.60
CA PRO A 138 8.92 -11.27 -3.53
C PRO A 138 10.31 -11.60 -2.98
N ASN A 139 11.27 -11.74 -3.90
CA ASN A 139 12.65 -11.97 -3.52
C ASN A 139 13.19 -10.85 -2.62
N ARG A 140 14.24 -11.16 -1.87
CA ARG A 140 14.86 -10.26 -0.90
C ARG A 140 15.32 -8.93 -1.49
N SER A 141 15.84 -8.94 -2.72
CA SER A 141 16.25 -7.72 -3.43
C SER A 141 15.07 -6.77 -3.64
N THR A 142 13.93 -7.29 -4.11
CA THR A 142 12.68 -6.54 -4.24
C THR A 142 12.19 -6.01 -2.89
N LEU A 143 12.23 -6.81 -1.82
CA LEU A 143 11.85 -6.35 -0.48
C LEU A 143 12.73 -5.20 0.01
N ILE A 144 14.05 -5.29 -0.18
CA ILE A 144 14.98 -4.22 0.19
C ILE A 144 14.68 -2.94 -0.59
N LYS A 145 14.54 -3.02 -1.92
CA LYS A 145 14.17 -1.86 -2.75
C LYS A 145 12.85 -1.22 -2.31
N GLY A 146 11.89 -2.04 -1.87
CA GLY A 146 10.63 -1.56 -1.30
C GLY A 146 10.81 -0.71 -0.04
N LEU A 147 11.72 -1.10 0.86
CA LEU A 147 12.01 -0.31 2.05
C LEU A 147 12.81 0.96 1.71
N GLU A 148 13.79 0.87 0.80
CA GLU A 148 14.55 2.03 0.32
C GLU A 148 13.63 3.05 -0.38
N PHE A 149 12.58 2.58 -1.05
CA PHE A 149 11.53 3.43 -1.61
C PHE A 149 10.71 4.13 -0.52
N LEU A 150 10.27 3.41 0.51
CA LEU A 150 9.56 4.00 1.65
C LEU A 150 10.42 5.03 2.40
N GLU A 151 11.74 4.82 2.45
CA GLU A 151 12.70 5.72 3.09
C GLU A 151 12.83 7.05 2.34
N SER A 152 12.87 7.00 1.00
CA SER A 152 13.33 8.12 0.17
C SER A 152 12.22 8.87 -0.54
N VAL A 153 11.09 8.23 -0.81
CA VAL A 153 10.03 8.81 -1.65
C VAL A 153 8.98 9.51 -0.81
N LYS A 154 8.54 10.67 -1.30
CA LYS A 154 7.39 11.39 -0.77
C LYS A 154 6.51 11.94 -1.89
N GLU A 155 5.23 12.01 -1.64
CA GLU A 155 4.22 12.55 -2.56
C GLU A 155 3.26 13.48 -1.82
N CYS A 156 2.82 14.57 -2.48
CA CYS A 156 1.88 15.53 -1.89
C CYS A 156 1.22 16.44 -2.92
N GLY A 157 0.27 17.26 -2.45
CA GLY A 157 -0.37 18.28 -3.27
C GLY A 157 -1.32 17.65 -4.29
N LYS A 158 -1.36 18.19 -5.50
CA LYS A 158 -2.35 17.79 -6.52
C LYS A 158 -2.27 16.31 -6.92
N SER A 159 -1.12 15.64 -6.74
CA SER A 159 -0.95 14.23 -7.10
C SER A 159 -1.76 13.27 -6.21
N VAL A 160 -2.29 13.72 -5.07
CA VAL A 160 -3.02 12.84 -4.14
C VAL A 160 -4.51 13.19 -4.01
N LEU A 161 -4.95 14.30 -4.61
CA LEU A 161 -6.29 14.86 -4.38
C LEU A 161 -7.41 14.20 -5.19
N ASP A 162 -7.10 13.50 -6.28
CA ASP A 162 -8.11 12.78 -7.08
C ASP A 162 -8.31 11.33 -6.65
N PHE A 163 -7.67 10.92 -5.55
CA PHE A 163 -7.84 9.59 -4.98
C PHE A 163 -8.94 9.58 -3.92
N LYS A 164 -9.71 8.48 -3.89
CA LYS A 164 -10.50 8.07 -2.72
C LYS A 164 -9.52 7.51 -1.69
N VAL A 165 -9.49 8.08 -0.49
CA VAL A 165 -8.47 7.76 0.51
C VAL A 165 -9.13 7.19 1.76
N VAL A 166 -8.68 6.02 2.22
CA VAL A 166 -9.22 5.36 3.41
C VAL A 166 -8.09 4.95 4.36
N ILE A 167 -8.21 5.29 5.65
CA ILE A 167 -7.24 4.96 6.68
C ILE A 167 -7.92 4.53 7.98
N GLY A 168 -7.26 3.65 8.75
CA GLY A 168 -7.70 3.29 10.09
C GLY A 168 -7.28 4.33 11.14
N SER A 169 -8.19 4.69 12.05
CA SER A 169 -7.87 5.62 13.16
C SER A 169 -6.78 5.11 14.12
N LYS A 170 -6.59 3.79 14.21
CA LYS A 170 -5.59 3.11 15.04
C LYS A 170 -4.43 2.53 14.22
N ASP A 171 -4.18 3.09 13.03
CA ASP A 171 -3.04 2.68 12.21
C ASP A 171 -1.72 2.91 12.97
N ILE A 172 -0.90 1.86 13.07
CA ILE A 172 0.36 1.88 13.83
C ILE A 172 1.50 2.58 13.08
N PHE A 173 1.41 2.66 11.75
CA PHE A 173 2.41 3.26 10.88
C PHE A 173 2.06 4.68 10.48
N LEU A 174 0.77 5.02 10.51
CA LEU A 174 0.27 6.26 9.95
C LEU A 174 -0.60 7.05 10.94
N ASP A 175 -0.45 8.37 10.94
CA ASP A 175 -1.29 9.31 11.67
C ASP A 175 -2.48 9.74 10.79
N ALA A 176 -3.65 9.18 11.09
CA ALA A 176 -4.88 9.46 10.36
C ALA A 176 -5.30 10.94 10.41
N ASN A 177 -5.07 11.62 11.54
CA ASN A 177 -5.45 13.03 11.69
C ASN A 177 -4.50 13.94 10.91
N LYS A 178 -3.20 13.65 10.92
CA LYS A 178 -2.22 14.36 10.09
C LYS A 178 -2.54 14.16 8.60
N LEU A 179 -2.81 12.92 8.18
CA LEU A 179 -3.18 12.61 6.79
C LEU A 179 -4.49 13.29 6.39
N LYS A 180 -5.51 13.36 7.25
CA LYS A 180 -6.76 14.08 6.97
C LYS A 180 -6.55 15.58 6.78
N LYS A 181 -5.60 16.20 7.49
CA LYS A 181 -5.23 17.60 7.26
C LYS A 181 -4.57 17.82 5.90
N LEU A 182 -3.72 16.89 5.46
CA LEU A 182 -2.99 16.97 4.19
C LEU A 182 -3.85 16.54 2.99
N ILE A 183 -4.79 15.63 3.20
CA ILE A 183 -5.72 15.07 2.23
C ILE A 183 -7.14 15.19 2.81
N PRO A 184 -7.81 16.35 2.65
CA PRO A 184 -9.09 16.64 3.31
C PRO A 184 -10.20 15.63 3.02
N GLN A 185 -10.17 14.94 1.89
CA GLN A 185 -11.17 13.93 1.53
C GLN A 185 -10.94 12.54 2.16
N THR A 186 -9.90 12.35 2.98
CA THR A 186 -9.60 11.08 3.66
C THR A 186 -10.77 10.59 4.51
N ILE A 187 -11.16 9.32 4.36
CA ILE A 187 -12.12 8.65 5.21
C ILE A 187 -11.36 7.93 6.33
N ILE A 188 -11.65 8.29 7.58
CA ILE A 188 -11.07 7.64 8.76
C ILE A 188 -12.04 6.56 9.25
N VAL A 189 -11.60 5.32 9.29
CA VAL A 189 -12.37 4.18 9.82
C VAL A 189 -12.13 4.05 11.33
N PRO A 190 -13.16 4.20 12.17
CA PRO A 190 -13.03 4.08 13.63
C PRO A 190 -12.54 2.69 14.04
N ASP A 191 -11.60 2.66 14.99
CA ASP A 191 -11.00 1.45 15.56
C ASP A 191 -10.26 0.50 14.59
N ALA A 192 -10.14 0.85 13.31
CA ALA A 192 -9.37 0.08 12.36
C ALA A 192 -7.88 0.44 12.43
N GLY A 193 -7.02 -0.57 12.20
CA GLY A 193 -5.57 -0.41 12.09
C GLY A 193 -5.10 -0.34 10.64
N HIS A 194 -3.87 -0.82 10.40
CA HIS A 194 -3.25 -0.85 9.07
C HIS A 194 -3.82 -1.95 8.16
N ALA A 195 -4.35 -3.03 8.73
CA ALA A 195 -4.83 -4.18 7.97
C ALA A 195 -5.96 -3.81 6.97
N PRO A 196 -5.96 -4.40 5.76
CA PRO A 196 -6.80 -3.91 4.65
C PRO A 196 -8.29 -4.23 4.80
N ASP A 197 -8.67 -5.24 5.59
CA ASP A 197 -10.04 -5.77 5.66
C ASP A 197 -11.12 -4.71 5.92
N ARG A 198 -11.05 -4.00 7.06
CA ARG A 198 -12.04 -2.94 7.39
C ARG A 198 -11.94 -1.73 6.46
N LEU A 199 -10.77 -1.47 5.89
CA LEU A 199 -10.56 -0.37 4.95
C LEU A 199 -11.19 -0.67 3.59
N LEU A 200 -11.07 -1.92 3.12
CA LEU A 200 -11.73 -2.45 1.93
C LEU A 200 -13.25 -2.44 2.07
N ALA A 201 -13.78 -2.88 3.21
CA ALA A 201 -15.22 -2.81 3.49
C ALA A 201 -15.76 -1.38 3.32
N GLN A 202 -15.07 -0.40 3.92
CA GLN A 202 -15.44 1.00 3.80
C GLN A 202 -15.34 1.52 2.36
N LEU A 203 -14.26 1.15 1.64
CA LEU A 203 -14.07 1.57 0.26
C LEU A 203 -15.15 0.99 -0.66
N ALA A 204 -15.45 -0.30 -0.54
CA ALA A 204 -16.46 -0.99 -1.34
C ALA A 204 -17.83 -0.33 -1.15
N ASN A 205 -18.22 -0.03 0.09
CA ASN A 205 -19.46 0.71 0.38
C ASN A 205 -19.49 2.08 -0.33
N ALA A 206 -18.35 2.79 -0.36
CA ALA A 206 -18.24 4.12 -0.98
C ALA A 206 -18.16 4.10 -2.53
N ILE A 207 -17.99 2.92 -3.14
CA ILE A 207 -17.96 2.73 -4.59
C ILE A 207 -19.26 2.09 -5.10
N ILE A 208 -19.78 1.07 -4.41
CA ILE A 208 -20.96 0.28 -4.82
C ILE A 208 -22.27 1.03 -4.52
N SER A 209 -22.30 1.88 -3.47
CA SER A 209 -23.51 2.64 -3.12
C SER A 209 -23.74 3.89 -3.99
N LYS A 210 -23.08 3.99 -5.14
CA LYS A 210 -23.21 5.06 -6.13
C LYS A 210 -23.57 4.47 -7.47
#